data_AF-A0AAN8FBD2-F1
#
_entry.id   AF-A0AAN8FBD2-F1
#
_cell.length_a   1.000
_cell.length_b   1.000
_cell.length_c   1.000
_cell.angle_alpha   90.00
_cell.angle_beta   90.00
_cell.angle_gamma   90.00
#
_symmetry.space_group_name_H-M   'P 1'
#
loop_
_entity.id
_entity.type
_entity.pdbx_description
1 polymer ?
#
loop_
_entity_poly.entity_id
_entity_poly.type
_entity_poly.pdbx_seq_one_letter_code
_entity_poly.pdbx_strand_id
1 'polypeptide(L)'
;NQILAETTTGKPGVFLLEGNTNGFPLNETSMAPVLSFYHSCDEDASKVSKKGYRKFNYNIPTEYVSVGSKAKKTYDMGTLNLQLENCNHIVARRCLLGSL
;
A
#
# COMPACT_ATOMS: atom_id res chain seq x y z
N ASN A 1 -1.28 2.49 -15.02
CA ASN A 1 -1.61 1.65 -13.84
C ASN A 1 -3.11 1.55 -13.71
N GLN A 2 -3.66 0.34 -13.79
CA GLN A 2 -5.07 0.10 -13.51
C GLN A 2 -5.27 -0.12 -12.00
N ILE A 3 -6.39 0.36 -11.47
CA ILE A 3 -6.78 0.15 -10.08
C ILE A 3 -7.66 -1.10 -10.04
N LEU A 4 -7.25 -2.08 -9.22
CA LEU A 4 -7.99 -3.34 -9.05
C LEU A 4 -9.03 -3.22 -7.93
N ALA A 5 -8.70 -2.48 -6.89
CA ALA A 5 -9.55 -2.19 -5.75
C ALA A 5 -9.00 -0.96 -5.01
N GLU A 6 -9.87 -0.26 -4.29
CA GLU A 6 -9.54 0.90 -3.47
C GLU A 6 -10.37 0.87 -2.19
N THR A 7 -9.79 1.35 -1.09
CA THR A 7 -10.51 1.58 0.17
C THR A 7 -9.86 2.71 0.95
N THR A 8 -10.61 3.30 1.88
CA THR A 8 -10.13 4.32 2.81
C THR A 8 -10.32 3.82 4.23
N THR A 9 -9.25 3.80 5.02
CA THR A 9 -9.29 3.38 6.41
C THR A 9 -9.71 4.51 7.35
N GLY A 10 -10.67 4.25 8.24
CA GLY A 10 -10.93 5.09 9.42
C GLY A 10 -10.09 4.67 10.62
N LYS A 11 -10.39 5.17 11.82
CA LYS A 11 -9.85 4.59 13.08
C LYS A 11 -10.53 3.23 13.28
N PRO A 12 -9.82 2.09 13.47
CA PRO A 12 -8.43 1.94 13.92
C PRO A 12 -7.34 1.70 12.84
N GLY A 13 -7.62 1.91 11.55
CA GLY A 13 -6.63 1.79 10.47
C GLY A 13 -6.61 0.44 9.74
N VAL A 14 -7.64 -0.39 9.95
CA VAL A 14 -7.74 -1.74 9.37
C VAL A 14 -8.39 -1.69 7.98
N PHE A 15 -7.87 -2.48 7.05
CA PHE A 15 -8.45 -2.67 5.72
C PHE A 15 -8.36 -4.13 5.28
N LEU A 16 -9.26 -4.49 4.36
CA LEU A 16 -9.22 -5.72 3.59
C LEU A 16 -9.51 -5.34 2.14
N LEU A 17 -8.63 -5.74 1.22
CA LEU A 17 -8.76 -5.48 -0.20
C LEU A 17 -8.67 -6.78 -0.98
N GLU A 18 -9.54 -6.94 -1.96
CA GLU A 18 -9.52 -8.01 -2.95
C GLU A 18 -9.69 -7.38 -4.33
N GLY A 19 -8.85 -7.78 -5.28
CA GLY A 19 -8.89 -7.29 -6.66
C GLY A 19 -8.60 -8.41 -7.64
N ASN A 20 -9.14 -8.29 -8.85
CA ASN A 20 -8.93 -9.24 -9.94
C ASN A 20 -8.83 -8.49 -11.27
N THR A 21 -8.35 -9.16 -12.31
CA THR A 21 -8.20 -8.61 -13.66
C THR A 21 -9.47 -8.79 -14.52
N ASN A 22 -10.64 -9.01 -13.90
CA ASN A 22 -11.87 -9.13 -14.66
C ASN A 22 -12.15 -7.81 -15.39
N GLY A 23 -12.36 -7.88 -16.70
CA GLY A 23 -12.54 -6.70 -17.54
C GLY A 23 -11.23 -6.17 -18.16
N PHE A 24 -10.09 -6.80 -17.89
CA PHE A 24 -8.84 -6.49 -18.59
C PHE A 24 -8.71 -7.33 -19.87
N PRO A 25 -7.87 -6.91 -20.83
CA PRO A 25 -7.58 -7.70 -22.02
C PRO A 25 -7.13 -9.14 -21.66
N LEU A 26 -7.59 -10.14 -22.43
CA LEU A 26 -7.32 -11.57 -22.14
C LEU A 26 -5.82 -11.94 -22.15
N ASN A 27 -4.98 -11.12 -22.77
CA ASN A 27 -3.52 -11.23 -22.76
C ASN A 27 -2.87 -10.68 -21.48
N GLU A 28 -3.63 -10.06 -20.58
CA GLU A 28 -3.16 -9.46 -19.32
C GLU A 28 -3.67 -10.26 -18.10
N THR A 29 -3.42 -11.57 -18.12
CA THR A 29 -3.81 -12.49 -17.04
C THR A 29 -2.74 -12.64 -15.95
N SER A 30 -1.49 -12.29 -16.26
CA SER A 30 -0.40 -12.24 -15.28
C SER A 30 -0.45 -10.92 -14.51
N MET A 31 -0.40 -10.99 -13.18
CA MET A 31 -0.53 -9.83 -12.31
C MET A 31 0.61 -9.76 -11.30
N ALA A 32 1.28 -8.62 -11.26
CA ALA A 32 2.22 -8.23 -10.20
C ALA A 32 1.58 -7.10 -9.38
N PRO A 33 0.74 -7.42 -8.39
CA PRO A 33 -0.03 -6.42 -7.67
C PRO A 33 0.87 -5.52 -6.80
N VAL A 34 0.60 -4.21 -6.89
CA VAL A 34 1.26 -3.18 -6.07
C VAL A 34 0.19 -2.51 -5.21
N LEU A 35 0.33 -2.63 -3.90
CA LEU A 35 -0.49 -1.90 -2.95
C LEU A 35 0.11 -0.50 -2.75
N SER A 36 -0.63 0.53 -3.15
CA SER A 36 -0.26 1.92 -2.96
C SER A 36 -1.04 2.51 -1.79
N PHE A 37 -0.34 3.09 -0.84
CA PHE A 37 -0.94 3.78 0.28
C PHE A 37 -0.77 5.28 0.12
N TYR A 38 -1.84 6.04 0.35
CA TYR A 38 -1.84 7.48 0.35
C TYR A 38 -2.24 7.95 1.75
N HIS A 39 -1.39 8.72 2.41
CA HIS A 39 -1.67 9.19 3.77
C HIS A 39 -1.09 10.58 4.03
N SER A 40 -1.59 11.23 5.07
CA SER A 40 -1.15 12.56 5.54
C SER A 40 -0.86 12.56 7.05
N CYS A 41 -0.43 11.41 7.59
CA CYS A 41 -0.05 11.30 9.01
C CYS A 41 1.04 12.31 9.35
N ASP A 42 0.87 13.00 10.49
CA ASP A 42 1.75 14.07 11.00
C ASP A 42 2.01 15.24 10.04
N GLU A 43 1.21 15.36 8.98
CA GLU A 43 1.27 16.50 8.06
C GLU A 43 0.22 17.54 8.42
N ASP A 44 0.64 18.80 8.40
CA ASP A 44 -0.26 19.94 8.50
C ASP A 44 -1.18 19.96 7.26
N ALA A 45 -2.48 20.19 7.44
CA ALA A 45 -3.45 20.27 6.35
C ALA A 45 -3.06 21.31 5.28
N SER A 46 -2.36 22.38 5.67
CA SER A 46 -1.80 23.38 4.75
C SER A 46 -0.64 22.85 3.89
N LYS A 47 0.09 21.83 4.36
CA LYS A 47 1.11 21.11 3.59
C LYS A 47 0.49 20.06 2.69
N VAL A 48 -0.52 19.33 3.16
CA VAL A 48 -1.24 18.33 2.36
C VAL A 48 -1.90 18.96 1.14
N SER A 49 -2.55 20.12 1.30
CA SER A 49 -3.17 20.85 0.18
C SER A 49 -2.15 21.36 -0.86
N LYS A 50 -0.89 21.58 -0.47
CA LYS A 50 0.17 22.07 -1.37
C LYS A 50 1.04 20.97 -1.97
N LYS A 51 1.35 19.92 -1.20
CA LYS A 51 2.29 18.84 -1.57
C LYS A 51 1.61 17.52 -1.87
N GLY A 52 0.32 17.39 -1.60
CA GLY A 52 -0.44 16.16 -1.73
C GLY A 52 -0.19 15.17 -0.59
N TYR A 53 -0.69 13.95 -0.77
CA TYR A 53 -0.50 12.85 0.17
C TYR A 53 0.87 12.20 -0.02
N ARG A 54 1.46 11.74 1.09
CA ARG A 54 2.63 10.85 1.04
C ARG A 54 2.19 9.51 0.47
N LYS A 55 3.04 8.94 -0.40
CA LYS A 55 2.79 7.68 -1.07
C LYS A 55 3.92 6.69 -0.81
N PHE A 56 3.57 5.47 -0.41
CA PHE A 56 4.49 4.34 -0.48
C PHE A 56 3.82 3.15 -1.17
N ASN A 57 4.65 2.34 -1.82
CA ASN A 57 4.22 1.18 -2.59
C ASN A 57 4.77 -0.08 -1.94
N TYR A 58 3.94 -1.11 -1.86
CA TYR A 58 4.32 -2.45 -1.42
C TYR A 58 3.96 -3.46 -2.50
N ASN A 59 4.92 -4.26 -2.93
CA ASN A 59 4.68 -5.34 -3.88
C ASN A 59 4.19 -6.55 -3.10
N ILE A 60 2.98 -7.03 -3.40
CA ILE A 60 2.47 -8.25 -2.76
C ILE A 60 3.20 -9.44 -3.41
N PRO A 61 3.73 -10.38 -2.60
CA PRO A 61 4.40 -11.55 -3.14
C PRO A 61 3.49 -12.37 -4.06
N THR A 62 4.05 -12.86 -5.17
CA THR A 62 3.29 -13.54 -6.23
C THR A 62 2.60 -14.82 -5.75
N GLU A 63 3.06 -15.44 -4.67
CA GLU A 63 2.43 -16.63 -4.07
C GLU A 63 1.04 -16.37 -3.46
N TYR A 64 0.66 -15.10 -3.28
CA TYR A 64 -0.68 -14.67 -2.87
C TYR A 64 -1.57 -14.32 -4.06
N VAL A 65 -1.04 -14.34 -5.28
CA VAL A 65 -1.82 -14.17 -6.51
C VAL A 65 -2.32 -15.54 -6.98
N SER A 66 -3.64 -15.68 -7.10
CA SER A 66 -4.27 -16.92 -7.57
C SER A 66 -4.94 -16.74 -8.93
N VAL A 67 -4.85 -17.78 -9.76
CA VAL A 67 -5.59 -17.85 -11.02
C VAL A 67 -7.09 -18.03 -10.73
N GLY A 68 -7.91 -17.17 -11.34
CA GLY A 68 -9.37 -17.16 -11.20
C GLY A 68 -9.90 -15.79 -10.77
N SER A 69 -11.21 -15.71 -10.55
CA SER A 69 -11.89 -14.47 -10.18
C SER A 69 -11.83 -14.11 -8.68
N LYS A 70 -11.34 -15.03 -7.84
CA LYS A 70 -11.28 -14.89 -6.38
C LYS A 70 -9.90 -15.23 -5.83
N ALA A 71 -9.49 -14.51 -4.79
CA ALA A 71 -8.28 -14.80 -4.05
C ALA A 71 -8.39 -16.12 -3.26
N LYS A 72 -7.35 -16.95 -3.30
CA LYS A 72 -7.29 -18.21 -2.52
C LYS A 72 -6.59 -18.06 -1.17
N LYS A 73 -5.81 -17.00 -1.01
CA LYS A 73 -5.01 -16.72 0.19
C LYS A 73 -5.05 -15.22 0.47
N THR A 74 -5.05 -14.87 1.75
CA THR A 74 -4.95 -13.49 2.21
C THR A 74 -3.51 -13.21 2.63
N TYR A 75 -2.93 -12.12 2.12
CA TYR A 75 -1.66 -11.61 2.61
C TYR A 75 -1.91 -10.70 3.82
N ASP A 76 -1.30 -11.02 4.96
CA ASP A 76 -1.32 -10.18 6.16
C ASP A 76 0.04 -9.47 6.29
N MET A 77 0.05 -8.15 6.17
CA MET A 77 1.27 -7.35 6.36
C MET A 77 1.49 -6.92 7.82
N GLY A 78 0.59 -7.27 8.71
CA GLY A 78 0.58 -6.82 10.09
C GLY A 78 0.28 -5.33 10.22
N THR A 79 0.95 -4.68 11.17
CA THR A 79 0.77 -3.25 11.46
C THR A 79 1.97 -2.46 10.97
N LEU A 80 1.71 -1.45 10.14
CA LEU A 80 2.73 -0.55 9.64
C LEU A 80 2.55 0.85 10.25
N ASN A 81 3.65 1.44 10.72
CA ASN A 81 3.66 2.83 11.14
C ASN A 81 3.84 3.74 9.90
N LEU A 82 2.85 4.61 9.65
CA LEU A 82 2.83 5.54 8.52
C LEU A 82 3.44 6.91 8.84
N GLN A 83 3.94 7.14 10.04
CA GLN A 83 4.61 8.40 10.42
C GLN A 83 6.04 8.51 9.86
N LEU A 84 6.50 7.51 9.09
CA LEU A 84 7.83 7.50 8.50
C LEU A 84 8.00 8.69 7.55
N GLU A 85 8.80 9.67 7.95
CA GLU A 85 9.38 10.66 7.05
C GLU A 85 10.49 9.99 6.25
N ASN A 86 10.39 10.04 4.92
CA ASN A 86 11.34 9.45 3.99
C ASN A 86 12.81 9.62 4.41
N CYS A 87 13.42 8.57 4.98
CA CYS A 87 14.86 8.39 4.86
C CYS A 87 15.11 7.92 3.42
N ASN A 88 15.49 8.84 2.53
CA ASN A 88 15.77 8.62 1.10
C ASN A 88 16.94 7.64 0.81
N HIS A 89 17.18 6.63 1.64
CA HIS A 89 18.05 5.50 1.39
C HIS A 89 17.79 4.41 2.44
N ILE A 90 16.80 3.53 2.25
CA ILE A 90 16.73 2.29 3.04
C ILE A 90 17.73 1.30 2.45
N VAL A 91 19.02 1.52 2.74
CA VAL A 91 19.87 0.40 3.15
C VAL A 91 19.64 0.35 4.65
N ALA A 92 19.03 -0.74 5.13
CA ALA A 92 18.75 -0.95 6.53
C ALA A 92 20.01 -0.75 7.39
N ARG A 93 20.19 0.47 7.92
CA ARG A 93 21.09 0.77 9.04
C ARG A 93 20.43 1.84 9.89
N ARG A 94 19.82 1.37 10.98
CA ARG A 94 19.46 2.14 12.19
C ARG A 94 18.73 3.47 11.95
N CYS A 95 17.40 3.41 11.91
CA CYS A 95 16.60 4.53 12.41
C CYS A 95 16.69 4.50 13.95
N LEU A 96 17.63 5.28 14.52
CA LEU A 96 17.68 5.49 15.97
C LEU A 96 16.61 6.53 16.31
N LEU A 97 15.51 6.07 16.91
CA LEU A 97 14.55 6.94 17.58
C LEU A 97 15.20 7.43 18.88
N GLY A 98 15.59 8.71 18.91
CA GLY A 98 15.96 9.42 20.13
C GLY A 98 14.71 10.01 20.78
N SER A 99 14.49 9.66 22.04
CA SER A 99 13.46 10.19 22.94
C SER A 99 13.76 11.62 23.39
N LEU A 100 12.70 12.41 23.60
CA LEU A 100 12.64 13.44 24.64
C LEU A 100 11.54 13.05 25.63
#